data_AF-A0A842T279-F1
#
_entry.id   AF-A0A842T279-F1
#
_cell.length_a   1.000
_cell.length_b   1.000
_cell.length_c   1.000
_cell.angle_alpha   90.00
_cell.angle_beta   90.00
_cell.angle_gamma   90.00
#
_symmetry.space_group_name_H-M   'P 1'
#
loop_
_entity.id
_entity.type
_entity.pdbx_description
1 polymer ?
#
loop_
_entity_poly.entity_id
_entity_poly.type
_entity_poly.pdbx_seq_one_letter_code
_entity_poly.pdbx_strand_id
1 'polypeptide(L)'
;MKDRIKKSLHKLSSKRIMKRKEAIKELARLIHHHDAHLARLSLQYVSEHDPAYTVRNLARQAFYRIGNPDIIQRGWEKTYAFHDRLRSG
;
A
#
# COMPACT_ATOMS: atom_id res chain seq x y z
N MET A 1 11.41 7.91 -14.65
CA MET A 1 10.45 7.68 -13.54
C MET A 1 9.55 6.47 -13.81
N LYS A 2 8.96 6.35 -15.01
CA LYS A 2 8.24 5.15 -15.48
C LYS A 2 8.98 3.83 -15.25
N ASP A 3 10.30 3.80 -15.43
CA ASP A 3 11.12 2.61 -15.15
C ASP A 3 11.13 2.17 -13.69
N ARG A 4 10.97 3.10 -12.73
CA ARG A 4 10.92 2.78 -11.31
C ARG A 4 9.62 2.06 -10.96
N ILE A 5 8.49 2.55 -11.48
CA ILE A 5 7.18 1.88 -11.31
C ILE A 5 7.22 0.50 -11.95
N LYS A 6 7.73 0.38 -13.19
CA LYS A 6 7.87 -0.91 -13.89
C LYS A 6 8.73 -1.91 -13.10
N LYS A 7 9.83 -1.45 -12.49
CA LYS A 7 10.66 -2.28 -11.61
C LYS A 7 9.90 -2.75 -10.36
N SER A 8 9.13 -1.87 -9.71
CA SER A 8 8.33 -2.25 -8.54
C SER A 8 7.19 -3.21 -8.93
N LEU A 9 6.55 -3.03 -10.08
CA LEU A 9 5.56 -3.98 -10.63
C LEU A 9 6.17 -5.36 -10.85
N HIS A 10 7.38 -5.45 -11.41
CA HIS A 10 8.06 -6.73 -11.56
C HIS A 10 8.42 -7.38 -10.21
N LYS A 11 8.74 -6.59 -9.18
CA LYS A 11 8.96 -7.13 -7.83
C LYS A 11 7.69 -7.67 -7.20
N LEU A 12 6.51 -7.11 -7.52
CA LEU A 12 5.21 -7.62 -7.04
C LEU A 12 4.89 -9.02 -7.57
N SER A 13 5.40 -9.42 -8.74
CA SER A 13 5.22 -10.80 -9.23
C SER A 13 6.22 -11.80 -8.63
N SER A 14 7.09 -11.38 -7.70
CA SER A 14 8.06 -12.29 -7.08
C SER A 14 7.39 -13.29 -6.15
N LYS A 15 7.86 -14.56 -6.16
CA LYS A 15 7.45 -15.58 -5.17
C LYS A 15 7.84 -15.19 -3.73
N ARG A 16 8.87 -14.35 -3.55
CA ARG A 16 9.38 -13.96 -2.23
C ARG A 16 8.53 -12.83 -1.63
N ILE A 17 7.93 -13.09 -0.46
CA ILE A 17 7.11 -12.12 0.30
C ILE A 17 7.88 -10.81 0.56
N MET A 18 9.16 -10.89 0.93
CA MET A 18 9.97 -9.69 1.23
C MET A 18 10.11 -8.77 0.01
N LYS A 19 10.31 -9.32 -1.19
CA LYS A 19 10.39 -8.52 -2.42
C LYS A 19 9.06 -7.82 -2.75
N ARG A 20 7.93 -8.48 -2.51
CA ARG A 20 6.60 -7.86 -2.69
C ARG A 20 6.36 -6.74 -1.67
N LYS A 21 6.77 -6.93 -0.41
CA LYS A 21 6.71 -5.87 0.63
C LYS A 21 7.58 -4.66 0.29
N GLU A 22 8.80 -4.88 -0.22
CA GLU A 22 9.67 -3.81 -0.71
C GLU A 22 9.02 -3.03 -1.86
N ALA A 23 8.42 -3.74 -2.82
CA ALA A 23 7.72 -3.12 -3.94
C ALA A 23 6.57 -2.21 -3.49
N ILE A 24 5.78 -2.63 -2.50
CA ILE A 24 4.72 -1.81 -1.91
C ILE A 24 5.28 -0.51 -1.32
N LYS A 25 6.39 -0.59 -0.56
CA LYS A 25 7.04 0.59 0.03
C LYS A 25 7.56 1.54 -1.05
N GLU A 26 8.11 1.02 -2.13
CA GLU A 26 8.56 1.82 -3.28
C GLU A 26 7.39 2.51 -3.98
N LEU A 27 6.30 1.77 -4.26
CA LEU A 27 5.09 2.32 -4.86
C LEU A 27 4.47 3.40 -3.99
N ALA A 28 4.38 3.19 -2.67
CA ALA A 28 3.87 4.18 -1.73
C ALA A 28 4.63 5.52 -1.79
N ARG A 29 5.96 5.48 -1.91
CA ARG A 29 6.79 6.68 -2.07
C ARG A 29 6.54 7.39 -3.41
N LEU A 30 6.28 6.63 -4.47
CA LEU A 30 6.08 7.15 -5.82
C LEU A 30 4.74 7.86 -6.01
N ILE A 31 3.79 7.66 -5.08
CA ILE A 31 2.45 8.25 -5.17
C ILE A 31 2.44 9.77 -4.94
N HIS A 32 3.47 10.32 -4.29
CA HIS A 32 3.60 11.76 -4.11
C HIS A 32 4.22 12.47 -5.33
N HIS A 33 4.43 11.76 -6.46
CA HIS A 33 5.00 12.30 -7.69
C HIS A 33 4.02 12.21 -8.87
N HIS A 34 4.34 12.86 -10.00
CA HIS A 34 3.46 13.01 -11.18
C HIS A 34 2.84 11.71 -11.77
N ASP A 35 3.35 10.52 -11.45
CA ASP A 35 2.79 9.20 -11.85
C ASP A 35 2.00 8.50 -10.72
N ALA A 36 1.34 9.28 -9.86
CA ALA A 36 0.61 8.79 -8.68
C ALA A 36 -0.48 7.76 -9.01
N HIS A 37 -1.11 7.89 -10.18
CA HIS A 37 -2.28 7.10 -10.55
C HIS A 37 -1.97 5.61 -10.71
N LEU A 38 -0.93 5.26 -11.47
CA LEU A 38 -0.56 3.87 -11.71
C LEU A 38 -0.07 3.18 -10.43
N ALA A 39 0.70 3.89 -9.60
CA ALA A 39 1.14 3.37 -8.31
C ALA A 39 -0.04 3.13 -7.36
N ARG A 40 -1.04 4.03 -7.36
CA ARG A 40 -2.27 3.88 -6.58
C ARG A 40 -3.11 2.67 -7.02
N LEU A 41 -3.34 2.51 -8.32
CA LEU A 41 -4.05 1.34 -8.87
C LEU A 41 -3.33 0.03 -8.52
N SER A 42 -2.00 0.03 -8.61
CA SER A 42 -1.19 -1.13 -8.26
C SER A 42 -1.34 -1.53 -6.79
N LEU A 43 -1.33 -0.55 -5.88
CA LEU A 43 -1.54 -0.80 -4.46
C LEU A 43 -2.95 -1.31 -4.15
N GLN A 44 -3.97 -0.76 -4.82
CA GLN A 44 -5.35 -1.23 -4.67
C GLN A 44 -5.46 -2.70 -5.05
N TYR A 45 -5.00 -3.07 -6.25
CA TYR A 45 -5.02 -4.45 -6.73
C TYR A 45 -4.30 -5.42 -5.78
N VAL A 46 -3.08 -5.06 -5.34
CA VAL A 46 -2.30 -5.92 -4.43
C VAL A 46 -2.99 -6.07 -3.06
N SER A 47 -3.71 -5.04 -2.60
CA SER A 47 -4.43 -5.09 -1.32
C SER A 47 -5.58 -6.09 -1.30
N GLU A 48 -6.11 -6.43 -2.48
CA GLU A 48 -7.24 -7.33 -2.67
C GLU A 48 -6.78 -8.74 -3.08
N HIS A 49 -5.74 -8.84 -3.92
CA HIS A 49 -5.42 -10.08 -4.63
C HIS A 49 -4.09 -10.77 -4.27
N ASP A 50 -3.18 -10.14 -3.49
CA ASP A 50 -1.94 -10.87 -3.12
C ASP A 50 -2.29 -12.10 -2.26
N PRO A 51 -1.71 -13.28 -2.51
CA PRO A 51 -2.01 -14.47 -1.72
C PRO A 51 -1.60 -14.33 -0.24
N ALA A 52 -0.58 -13.53 0.07
CA ALA A 52 -0.11 -13.35 1.44
C ALA A 52 -0.87 -12.21 2.14
N TYR A 53 -1.55 -12.54 3.25
CA TYR A 53 -2.28 -11.56 4.07
C TYR A 53 -1.41 -10.36 4.49
N THR A 54 -0.15 -10.60 4.89
CA THR A 54 0.75 -9.53 5.32
C THR A 54 1.09 -8.54 4.20
N VAL A 55 1.10 -9.01 2.95
CA VAL A 55 1.34 -8.18 1.76
C VAL A 55 0.07 -7.39 1.43
N ARG A 56 -1.11 -8.04 1.46
CA ARG A 56 -2.41 -7.38 1.32
C ARG A 56 -2.60 -6.25 2.33
N ASN A 57 -2.34 -6.53 3.61
CA ASN A 57 -2.50 -5.56 4.68
C ASN A 57 -1.54 -4.37 4.51
N LEU A 58 -0.29 -4.62 4.14
CA LEU A 58 0.68 -3.55 3.89
C LEU A 58 0.26 -2.68 2.69
N ALA A 59 -0.22 -3.28 1.60
CA ALA A 59 -0.72 -2.56 0.43
C ALA A 59 -1.96 -1.73 0.79
N ARG A 60 -2.87 -2.27 1.61
CA ARG A 60 -4.05 -1.56 2.12
C ARG A 60 -3.65 -0.33 2.93
N GLN A 61 -2.71 -0.48 3.87
CA GLN A 61 -2.18 0.64 4.65
C GLN A 61 -1.52 1.69 3.75
N ALA A 62 -0.72 1.26 2.78
CA ALA A 62 -0.08 2.16 1.83
C ALA A 62 -1.11 2.90 0.97
N PHE A 63 -2.17 2.23 0.52
CA PHE A 63 -3.25 2.81 -0.28
C PHE A 63 -4.06 3.86 0.50
N TYR A 64 -4.47 3.56 1.73
CA TYR A 64 -5.28 4.50 2.52
C TYR A 64 -4.49 5.68 3.09
N ARG A 65 -3.18 5.53 3.34
CA ARG A 65 -2.30 6.63 3.78
C ARG A 65 -2.17 7.75 2.74
N ILE A 66 -2.42 7.46 1.46
CA ILE A 66 -2.41 8.45 0.36
C ILE A 66 -3.51 9.52 0.56
N GLY A 67 -4.61 9.17 1.22
CA GLY A 67 -5.73 10.08 1.47
C GLY A 67 -5.65 10.86 2.79
N ASN A 68 -4.68 10.59 3.67
CA ASN A 68 -4.57 11.22 5.00
C ASN A 68 -3.10 11.34 5.45
N PRO A 69 -2.39 12.41 5.04
CA PRO A 69 -0.98 12.63 5.41
C PRO A 69 -0.78 12.86 6.93
N ASP A 70 -1.80 13.25 7.68
CA ASP A 70 -1.69 13.55 9.11
C ASP A 70 -1.60 12.31 10.02
N ILE A 71 -1.87 11.11 9.50
CA ILE A 71 -1.75 9.86 10.27
C ILE A 71 -0.27 9.40 10.38
N ILE A 72 0.64 10.08 9.69
CA ILE A 72 2.03 9.66 9.49
C ILE A 72 2.90 9.81 10.75
N GLN A 73 2.52 10.64 11.74
CA GLN A 73 3.36 10.85 12.93
C GLN A 73 3.32 9.71 13.98
N ARG A 74 2.45 8.70 13.87
CA ARG A 74 2.19 7.74 14.97
C ARG A 74 2.65 6.29 14.75
N GLY A 75 3.58 6.06 13.82
CA GLY A 75 4.29 4.78 13.70
C GLY A 75 3.62 3.76 12.77
N TRP A 76 4.44 2.92 12.15
CA TRP A 76 4.04 1.96 11.11
C TRP A 76 3.24 0.75 11.65
N GLU A 77 3.05 0.66 12.97
CA GLU A 77 2.60 -0.55 13.67
C GLU A 77 1.15 -0.51 14.15
N LYS A 78 0.40 0.56 13.91
CA LYS A 78 -1.02 0.56 14.31
C LYS A 78 -1.86 -0.22 13.31
N THR A 79 -2.27 -1.41 13.73
CA THR A 79 -3.42 -2.13 13.18
C THR A 79 -4.61 -1.18 13.21
N TYR A 80 -5.12 -0.80 12.04
CA TYR A 80 -6.37 -0.05 11.97
C TYR A 80 -7.49 -0.99 12.38
N ALA A 81 -7.85 -0.99 13.67
CA ALA A 81 -9.15 -1.45 14.08
C ALA A 81 -10.15 -0.41 13.54
N PHE A 82 -10.97 -0.80 12.57
CA PHE A 82 -12.09 0.01 12.14
C PHE A 82 -12.95 0.24 13.38
N HIS A 83 -13.01 1.48 13.88
CA HIS A 83 -14.00 1.83 14.87
C HIS A 83 -15.35 1.77 14.16
N ASP A 84 -16.06 0.67 14.39
CA ASP A 84 -17.47 0.56 14.03
C ASP A 84 -18.18 1.78 14.60
N ARG A 85 -18.86 2.51 13.71
CA ARG A 85 -19.85 3.50 14.10
C ARG A 85 -21.05 2.75 14.68
N LEU A 86 -20.92 2.23 15.90
CA LEU A 86 -22.08 1.98 16.75
C LEU A 86 -22.40 3.28 17.49
N ARG A 87 -22.93 4.23 16.71
CA ARG A 87 -23.80 5.30 17.20
C ARG A 87 -25.15 5.07 16.56
N SER A 88 -26.01 4.32 17.25
CA SER A 88 -27.48 4.36 17.16
C SER A 88 -27.99 3.54 18.35
N GLY A 89 -28.31 4.26 19.43
CA GLY A 89 -28.71 3.74 20.74
C GLY A 89 -28.46 4.81 21.79
#